data_AF-A0A4Q5RWQ7-F1
#
_entry.id   AF-A0A4Q5RWQ7-F1
#
_cell.length_a   1.000
_cell.length_b   1.000
_cell.length_c   1.000
_cell.angle_alpha   90.00
_cell.angle_beta   90.00
_cell.angle_gamma   90.00
#
_symmetry.space_group_name_H-M   'P 1'
#
loop_
_entity.id
_entity.type
_entity.pdbx_description
1 polymer ?
#
loop_
_entity_poly.entity_id
_entity_poly.type
_entity_poly.pdbx_seq_one_letter_code
_entity_poly.pdbx_strand_id
1 'polypeptide(L)'
;MADTPQSLALQRIKEQIAALNFATDALTVLLDQHQINPALADLRLRRLSARRTDLRDARMSIILTGQVANPPTATQINDLRKRVADLYNWNTTSAAIDTLIDEAITIAKA
;
A
#
# COMPACT_ATOMS: atom_id res chain seq x y z
N MET A 1 7.30 -2.26 23.27
CA MET A 1 6.43 -3.40 22.93
C MET A 1 7.32 -4.43 22.24
N ALA A 2 7.30 -5.69 22.67
CA ALA A 2 8.12 -6.72 22.04
C ALA A 2 7.64 -6.97 20.59
N ASP A 3 8.58 -7.15 19.66
CA ASP A 3 8.29 -7.50 18.28
C ASP A 3 7.81 -8.96 18.20
N THR A 4 6.53 -9.18 18.43
CA THR A 4 5.90 -10.49 18.24
C THR A 4 5.61 -10.73 16.76
N PRO A 5 5.53 -11.99 16.31
CA PRO A 5 5.07 -12.34 14.97
C PRO A 5 3.79 -11.60 14.55
N GLN A 6 2.85 -11.45 15.49
CA GLN A 6 1.59 -10.73 15.30
C GLN A 6 1.80 -9.22 15.16
N SER A 7 2.62 -8.59 16.02
CA SER A 7 2.85 -7.15 15.93
C SER A 7 3.58 -6.76 14.66
N LEU A 8 4.54 -7.58 14.21
CA LEU A 8 5.26 -7.36 12.95
C LEU A 8 4.34 -7.52 11.74
N ALA A 9 3.45 -8.52 11.73
CA ALA A 9 2.49 -8.71 10.65
C ALA A 9 1.47 -7.55 10.56
N LEU A 10 0.99 -7.06 11.70
CA LEU A 10 0.11 -5.89 11.75
C LEU A 10 0.82 -4.60 11.32
N GLN A 11 2.11 -4.44 11.67
CA GLN A 11 2.92 -3.34 11.18
C GLN A 11 3.08 -3.41 9.65
N ARG A 12 3.39 -4.58 9.07
CA ARG A 12 3.47 -4.75 7.61
C ARG A 12 2.20 -4.28 6.92
N ILE A 13 1.05 -4.76 7.38
CA ILE A 13 -0.24 -4.39 6.78
C ILE A 13 -0.49 -2.87 6.91
N LYS A 14 -0.10 -2.26 8.03
CA LYS A 14 -0.21 -0.81 8.21
C LYS A 14 0.59 -0.04 7.15
N GLU A 15 1.84 -0.41 6.92
CA GLU A 15 2.68 0.23 5.90
C GLU A 15 2.14 0.01 4.48
N GLN A 16 1.65 -1.20 4.17
CA GLN A 16 1.03 -1.51 2.88
C GLN A 16 -0.23 -0.68 2.62
N ILE A 17 -1.09 -0.52 3.62
CA ILE A 17 -2.29 0.34 3.51
C ILE A 17 -1.88 1.80 3.32
N ALA A 18 -0.82 2.28 4.00
CA ALA A 18 -0.33 3.64 3.84
C ALA A 18 0.10 3.93 2.39
N ALA A 19 0.84 3.02 1.76
CA ALA A 19 1.22 3.14 0.34
C ALA A 19 0.00 3.18 -0.60
N LEU A 20 -0.99 2.31 -0.37
CA LEU A 20 -2.21 2.29 -1.20
C LEU A 20 -3.05 3.56 -1.05
N ASN A 21 -3.10 4.14 0.15
CA ASN A 21 -3.77 5.41 0.38
C ASN A 21 -3.07 6.53 -0.38
N PHE A 22 -1.74 6.63 -0.28
CA PHE A 22 -0.99 7.65 -1.02
C PHE A 22 -1.16 7.54 -2.53
N ALA A 23 -1.10 6.33 -3.10
CA ALA A 23 -1.37 6.13 -4.53
C ALA A 23 -2.78 6.56 -4.94
N THR A 24 -3.76 6.42 -4.05
CA THR A 24 -5.14 6.89 -4.27
C THR A 24 -5.24 8.41 -4.23
N ASP A 25 -4.59 9.04 -3.26
CA ASP A 25 -4.57 10.49 -3.13
C ASP A 25 -3.88 11.12 -4.33
N ALA A 26 -2.72 10.57 -4.73
CA ALA A 26 -2.01 10.99 -5.94
C ALA A 26 -2.92 10.91 -7.17
N LEU A 27 -3.54 9.73 -7.43
CA LEU A 27 -4.49 9.53 -8.53
C LEU A 27 -5.63 10.56 -8.55
N THR A 28 -6.15 10.90 -7.37
CA THR A 28 -7.26 11.85 -7.23
C THR A 28 -6.81 13.26 -7.61
N VAL A 29 -5.65 13.71 -7.13
CA VAL A 29 -5.05 15.01 -7.49
C VAL A 29 -4.87 15.14 -9.00
N LEU A 30 -4.46 14.07 -9.68
CA LEU A 30 -4.21 14.10 -11.13
C LEU A 30 -5.48 14.08 -11.95
N LEU A 31 -6.50 13.38 -11.47
CA LEU A 31 -7.82 13.40 -12.06
C LEU A 31 -8.40 14.81 -12.00
N ASP A 32 -8.26 15.46 -10.83
CA ASP A 32 -8.70 16.85 -10.61
C ASP A 32 -7.93 17.84 -11.48
N GLN A 33 -6.64 17.59 -11.73
CA GLN A 33 -5.81 18.39 -12.64
C GLN A 33 -5.98 18.01 -14.13
N HIS A 34 -6.85 17.04 -14.44
CA HIS A 34 -7.08 16.50 -15.79
C HIS A 34 -5.81 16.00 -16.49
N GLN A 35 -4.81 15.55 -15.71
CA GLN A 35 -3.53 15.03 -16.20
C GLN A 35 -3.57 13.52 -16.48
N ILE A 36 -4.73 12.88 -16.27
CA ILE A 36 -4.96 11.45 -16.49
C ILE A 36 -6.35 11.23 -17.09
N ASN A 37 -6.49 10.18 -17.91
CA ASN A 37 -7.78 9.76 -18.44
C ASN A 37 -8.71 9.26 -17.31
N PRO A 38 -9.95 9.78 -17.18
CA PRO A 38 -10.88 9.38 -16.12
C PRO A 38 -11.21 7.89 -16.08
N ALA A 39 -11.37 7.23 -17.23
CA ALA A 39 -11.66 5.79 -17.28
C ALA A 39 -10.47 4.95 -16.79
N LEU A 40 -9.25 5.41 -17.07
CA LEU A 40 -8.02 4.77 -16.59
C LEU A 40 -7.82 4.98 -15.09
N ALA A 41 -8.10 6.19 -14.59
CA ALA A 41 -8.07 6.49 -13.16
C ALA A 41 -9.05 5.61 -12.38
N ASP A 42 -10.28 5.46 -12.87
CA ASP A 42 -11.30 4.61 -12.23
C ASP A 42 -10.89 3.13 -12.19
N LEU A 43 -10.33 2.58 -13.29
CA LEU A 43 -9.80 1.21 -13.30
C LEU A 43 -8.70 1.02 -12.22
N ARG A 44 -7.81 2.00 -12.08
CA ARG A 44 -6.71 1.97 -11.10
C ARG A 44 -7.21 2.10 -9.68
N LEU A 45 -8.14 3.01 -9.41
CA LEU A 45 -8.79 3.16 -8.12
C LEU A 45 -9.52 1.89 -7.69
N ARG A 46 -10.22 1.21 -8.61
CA ARG A 46 -10.86 -0.09 -8.34
C ARG A 46 -9.85 -1.16 -7.91
N ARG A 47 -8.70 -1.25 -8.60
CA ARG A 47 -7.62 -2.19 -8.24
C ARG A 47 -7.02 -1.88 -6.86
N LEU A 48 -6.74 -0.62 -6.57
CA LEU A 48 -6.20 -0.19 -5.28
C LEU A 48 -7.20 -0.43 -4.14
N SER A 49 -8.49 -0.20 -4.38
CA SER A 49 -9.57 -0.44 -3.43
C SER A 49 -9.70 -1.92 -3.08
N ALA A 50 -9.75 -2.80 -4.10
CA ALA A 50 -9.80 -4.24 -3.89
C ALA A 50 -8.63 -4.73 -3.03
N ARG A 51 -7.40 -4.28 -3.34
CA ARG A 51 -6.22 -4.65 -2.57
C ARG A 51 -6.27 -4.17 -1.12
N ARG A 52 -6.83 -2.98 -0.89
CA ARG A 52 -7.01 -2.44 0.46
C ARG A 52 -8.00 -3.25 1.28
N THR A 53 -9.07 -3.74 0.64
CA THR A 53 -10.03 -4.65 1.27
C THR A 53 -9.34 -5.96 1.67
N ASP A 54 -8.60 -6.59 0.76
CA ASP A 54 -7.85 -7.82 1.08
C ASP A 54 -6.94 -7.65 2.30
N LEU A 55 -6.23 -6.52 2.37
CA LEU A 55 -5.35 -6.20 3.50
C LEU A 55 -6.11 -5.94 4.81
N ARG A 56 -7.29 -5.32 4.73
CA ARG A 56 -8.16 -5.12 5.91
C ARG A 56 -8.69 -6.45 6.43
N ASP A 57 -9.07 -7.35 5.53
CA ASP A 57 -9.54 -8.69 5.88
C ASP A 57 -8.41 -9.52 6.49
N ALA A 58 -7.20 -9.47 5.91
CA ALA A 58 -6.01 -10.09 6.49
C ALA A 58 -5.68 -9.54 7.88
N ARG A 59 -5.76 -8.21 8.06
CA ARG A 59 -5.57 -7.55 9.37
C ARG A 59 -6.59 -8.05 10.37
N MET A 60 -7.86 -8.13 9.99
CA MET A 60 -8.93 -8.61 10.86
C MET A 60 -8.70 -10.06 11.25
N SER A 61 -8.34 -10.92 10.30
CA SER A 61 -7.99 -12.32 10.55
C SER A 61 -6.86 -12.46 11.58
N ILE A 62 -5.79 -11.67 11.47
CA ILE A 62 -4.67 -11.69 12.43
C ILE A 62 -5.11 -11.20 13.82
N ILE A 63 -5.98 -10.19 13.90
CA ILE A 63 -6.51 -9.69 15.17
C ILE A 63 -7.37 -10.75 15.86
N LEU A 64 -8.25 -11.42 15.10
CA LEU A 64 -9.21 -12.38 15.63
C LEU A 64 -8.57 -13.73 15.99
N THR A 65 -7.66 -14.23 15.15
CA THR A 65 -7.09 -15.57 15.32
C THR A 65 -5.76 -15.57 16.06
N GLY A 66 -5.05 -14.43 16.08
CA GLY A 66 -3.66 -14.35 16.55
C GLY A 66 -2.67 -15.15 15.71
N GLN A 67 -3.12 -15.83 14.65
CA GLN A 67 -2.29 -16.69 13.82
C GLN A 67 -1.66 -15.89 12.68
N VAL A 68 -0.38 -16.12 12.47
CA VAL A 68 0.39 -15.56 11.35
C VAL A 68 1.15 -16.71 10.70
N ALA A 69 0.72 -17.12 9.51
CA ALA A 69 1.34 -18.24 8.80
C ALA A 69 2.81 -17.97 8.46
N ASN A 70 3.14 -16.72 8.08
CA ASN A 70 4.50 -16.28 7.73
C ASN A 70 4.76 -14.87 8.27
N PRO A 71 5.25 -14.74 9.52
CA PRO A 71 5.50 -13.44 10.11
C PRO A 71 6.69 -12.75 9.46
N PRO A 72 6.58 -11.45 9.12
CA PRO A 72 7.69 -10.70 8.58
C PRO A 72 8.76 -10.44 9.66
N THR A 73 10.01 -10.29 9.25
CA THR A 73 11.11 -9.89 10.14
C THR A 73 11.16 -8.37 10.30
N ALA A 74 11.80 -7.88 11.37
CA ALA A 74 12.00 -6.45 11.58
C ALA A 74 12.75 -5.78 10.41
N THR A 75 13.71 -6.48 9.79
CA THR A 75 14.42 -6.03 8.59
C THR A 75 13.46 -5.83 7.42
N GLN A 76 12.58 -6.80 7.16
CA GLN A 76 11.57 -6.70 6.10
C GLN A 76 10.60 -5.53 6.31
N ILE A 77 10.22 -5.24 7.57
CA ILE A 77 9.40 -4.06 7.89
C ILE A 77 10.15 -2.76 7.63
N ASN A 78 11.43 -2.69 8.00
CA ASN A 78 12.23 -1.49 7.77
C ASN A 78 12.48 -1.25 6.28
N ASP A 79 12.71 -2.30 5.49
CA ASP A 79 12.83 -2.19 4.04
C ASP A 79 11.50 -1.73 3.41
N LEU A 80 10.38 -2.25 3.90
CA LEU A 80 9.05 -1.81 3.49
C LEU A 80 8.82 -0.32 3.80
N ARG A 81 9.18 0.13 5.01
CA ARG A 81 9.08 1.54 5.41
C ARG A 81 9.92 2.45 4.51
N LYS A 82 11.13 2.03 4.14
CA LYS A 82 11.97 2.78 3.20
C LYS A 82 11.28 2.91 1.84
N ARG A 83 10.77 1.80 1.29
CA ARG A 83 10.01 1.83 0.03
C ARG A 83 8.80 2.75 0.08
N VAL A 84 8.05 2.73 1.19
CA VAL A 84 6.92 3.64 1.41
C VAL A 84 7.38 5.10 1.47
N ALA A 85 8.48 5.38 2.18
CA ALA A 85 9.07 6.73 2.25
C ALA A 85 9.56 7.22 0.88
N ASP A 86 10.19 6.37 0.10
CA ASP A 86 10.64 6.68 -1.26
C ASP A 86 9.46 6.99 -2.17
N LEU A 87 8.36 6.26 -2.00
CA LEU A 87 7.11 6.46 -2.74
C LEU A 87 6.49 7.84 -2.43
N TYR A 88 6.54 8.30 -1.17
CA TYR A 88 6.13 9.66 -0.80
C TYR A 88 6.97 10.77 -1.44
N ASN A 89 8.21 10.47 -1.82
CA ASN A 89 9.11 11.43 -2.46
C ASN A 89 8.95 11.48 -4.00
N TRP A 90 8.10 10.63 -4.59
CA TRP A 90 7.90 10.61 -6.04
C TRP A 90 7.00 11.77 -6.50
N ASN A 91 7.48 12.49 -7.51
CA ASN A 91 6.81 13.65 -8.08
C ASN A 91 5.56 13.19 -8.87
N THR A 92 4.40 13.76 -8.54
CA THR A 92 3.08 13.39 -9.09
C THR A 92 2.88 13.96 -10.50
N THR A 93 3.70 13.55 -11.46
CA THR A 93 3.53 13.87 -12.89
C THR A 93 2.99 12.66 -13.62
N SER A 94 2.14 12.84 -14.67
CA SER A 94 1.40 11.76 -15.36
C SER A 94 2.24 10.50 -15.68
N ALA A 95 3.50 10.67 -16.10
CA ALA A 95 4.42 9.58 -16.44
C ALA A 95 4.97 8.81 -15.23
N ALA A 96 5.10 9.45 -14.06
CA ALA A 96 5.61 8.83 -12.84
C ALA A 96 4.53 8.08 -12.05
N ILE A 97 3.24 8.30 -12.36
CA ILE A 97 2.12 7.67 -11.65
C ILE A 97 1.96 6.20 -11.96
N ASP A 98 2.23 5.80 -13.18
CA ASP A 98 2.16 4.38 -13.56
C ASP A 98 3.18 3.61 -12.72
N THR A 99 4.40 4.14 -12.62
CA THR A 99 5.44 3.64 -11.71
C THR A 99 4.99 3.68 -10.26
N LEU A 100 4.40 4.79 -9.79
CA LEU A 100 3.94 4.97 -8.40
C LEU A 100 2.86 3.95 -8.01
N ILE A 101 1.89 3.70 -8.90
CA ILE A 101 0.83 2.73 -8.68
C ILE A 101 1.38 1.31 -8.70
N ASP A 102 2.25 1.00 -9.66
CA ASP A 102 2.87 -0.32 -9.75
C ASP A 102 3.75 -0.61 -8.53
N GLU A 103 4.48 0.39 -8.03
CA GLU A 103 5.27 0.28 -6.80
C GLU A 103 4.36 0.13 -5.58
N ALA A 104 3.27 0.90 -5.47
CA ALA A 104 2.29 0.77 -4.38
C ALA A 104 1.62 -0.62 -4.37
N ILE A 105 1.29 -1.16 -5.54
CA ILE A 105 0.76 -2.52 -5.70
C ILE A 105 1.82 -3.55 -5.32
N THR A 106 3.08 -3.33 -5.70
CA THR A 106 4.19 -4.22 -5.38
C THR A 106 4.44 -4.25 -3.88
N ILE A 107 4.47 -3.10 -3.21
CA ILE A 107 4.53 -2.97 -1.74
C ILE A 107 3.36 -3.70 -1.09
N ALA A 108 2.15 -3.54 -1.61
CA ALA A 108 0.97 -4.21 -1.09
C ALA A 108 0.99 -5.74 -1.30
N LYS A 109 1.85 -6.27 -2.20
CA LYS A 109 2.07 -7.69 -2.47
C LYS A 109 3.29 -8.28 -1.76
N ALA A 110 4.27 -7.45 -1.41
CA ALA A 110 5.51 -7.82 -0.73
C ALA A 110 5.24 -8.41 0.64
#